data_AF-A0A528CHX2-F1
#
_entry.id   AF-A0A528CHX2-F1
#
_cell.length_a   1.000
_cell.length_b   1.000
_cell.length_c   1.000
_cell.angle_alpha   90.00
_cell.angle_beta   90.00
_cell.angle_gamma   90.00
#
_symmetry.space_group_name_H-M   'P 1'
#
loop_
_entity.id
_entity.type
_entity.pdbx_description
1 polymer ?
#
loop_
_entity_poly.entity_id
_entity_poly.type
_entity_poly.pdbx_seq_one_letter_code
_entity_poly.pdbx_strand_id
1 'polypeptide(L)' 'QLFRKSLAGDADMDEVTSVYASAFIAASPAGVMVGKNDEQLKQAMEQGYAHYRAIGTKEMRIRDVRISPIDEHHCVAHV' A
#
# COMPACT_ATOMS: atom_id res chain seq x y z
N GLN A 1 -1.79 -10.04 -3.87
CA GLN A 1 -1.95 -10.07 -5.34
C GLN A 1 -2.20 -8.69 -5.93
N LEU A 2 -3.02 -7.86 -5.28
CA LEU A 2 -3.34 -6.48 -5.70
C LEU A 2 -2.10 -5.62 -5.96
N PHE A 3 -1.16 -5.53 -5.01
CA PHE A 3 0.11 -4.79 -5.18
C PHE A 3 0.86 -5.13 -6.48
N ARG A 4 0.93 -6.43 -6.82
CA ARG A 4 1.60 -6.89 -8.06
C ARG A 4 0.89 -6.37 -9.31
N LYS A 5 -0.44 -6.39 -9.32
CA LYS A 5 -1.24 -5.82 -10.42
C LYS A 5 -1.06 -4.30 -10.50
N SER A 6 -1.06 -3.61 -9.37
CA SER A 6 -0.86 -2.15 -9.31
C SER A 6 0.52 -1.74 -9.82
N LEU A 7 1.56 -2.50 -9.46
CA LEU A 7 2.91 -2.31 -9.97
C LEU A 7 2.97 -2.50 -11.49
N ALA A 8 2.30 -3.53 -12.02
CA ALA A 8 2.19 -3.78 -13.46
C ALA A 8 1.41 -2.69 -14.21
N GLY A 9 0.60 -1.88 -13.52
CA GLY A 9 -0.25 -0.86 -14.11
C GLY A 9 -1.66 -1.35 -14.47
N ASP A 10 -2.05 -2.54 -13.99
CA ASP A 10 -3.28 -3.22 -14.37
C ASP A 10 -4.36 -3.19 -13.27
N ALA A 11 -4.14 -2.47 -12.17
CA ALA A 11 -5.09 -2.42 -11.06
C ALA A 11 -5.94 -1.15 -11.08
N ASP A 12 -7.22 -1.31 -10.70
CA ASP A 12 -8.12 -0.21 -10.40
C ASP A 12 -7.71 0.45 -9.07
N MET A 13 -7.58 1.78 -9.04
CA MET A 13 -7.22 2.51 -7.82
C MET A 13 -8.34 2.49 -6.77
N ASP A 14 -9.60 2.27 -7.17
CA ASP A 14 -10.69 2.05 -6.22
C ASP A 14 -10.50 0.71 -5.48
N GLU A 15 -10.09 -0.34 -6.20
CA GLU A 15 -9.74 -1.63 -5.58
C GLU A 15 -8.52 -1.48 -4.66
N VAL A 16 -7.47 -0.76 -5.10
CA VAL A 16 -6.25 -0.51 -4.31
C VAL A 16 -6.54 0.23 -3.02
N THR A 17 -7.40 1.23 -3.05
CA THR A 17 -7.73 2.03 -1.87
C THR A 17 -8.70 1.32 -0.93
N SER A 18 -9.48 0.35 -1.40
CA SER A 18 -10.44 -0.41 -0.59
C SER A 18 -9.82 -1.20 0.58
N VAL A 19 -8.52 -1.51 0.53
CA VAL A 19 -7.81 -2.24 1.59
C VAL A 19 -7.33 -1.33 2.74
N TYR A 20 -7.54 -0.02 2.63
CA TYR A 20 -7.17 0.96 3.65
C TYR A 20 -8.39 1.39 4.47
N ALA A 21 -8.17 1.63 5.77
CA ALA A 21 -9.15 2.30 6.62
C ALA A 21 -9.43 3.74 6.14
N SER A 22 -10.53 4.34 6.59
CA SER A 22 -10.93 5.71 6.21
C SER A 22 -9.88 6.78 6.52
N ALA A 23 -9.07 6.55 7.55
CA ALA A 23 -7.88 7.32 7.87
C ALA A 23 -6.75 6.38 8.28
N PHE A 24 -5.51 6.78 8.03
CA PHE A 24 -4.34 5.96 8.27
C PHE A 24 -3.12 6.79 8.63
N ILE A 25 -2.10 6.12 9.16
CA ILE A 25 -0.78 6.67 9.45
C ILE A 25 0.23 5.95 8.55
N ALA A 26 1.08 6.71 7.86
CA ALA A 26 2.21 6.17 7.12
C ALA A 26 3.52 6.63 7.77
N ALA A 27 4.47 5.70 7.90
CA ALA A 27 5.80 5.96 8.39
C ALA A 27 6.83 5.58 7.32
N SER A 28 7.74 6.50 7.02
CA SER A 28 8.80 6.32 6.03
C SER A 28 10.07 7.04 6.49
N PRO A 29 11.21 6.89 5.77
CA PRO A 29 12.40 7.70 6.04
C PRO A 29 12.16 9.22 5.96
N ALA A 30 11.12 9.66 5.25
CA ALA A 30 10.73 11.08 5.19
C ALA A 30 9.94 11.56 6.43
N GLY A 31 9.59 10.66 7.35
CA GLY A 31 8.85 10.94 8.58
C GLY A 31 7.51 10.20 8.69
N VAL A 32 6.73 10.59 9.70
CA VAL A 32 5.39 10.07 9.98
C VAL A 32 4.35 11.07 9.48
N MET A 33 3.34 10.57 8.77
CA MET A 33 2.25 11.36 8.22
C MET A 33 0.89 10.70 8.47
N VAL A 34 -0.15 11.53 8.55
CA VAL A 34 -1.55 11.10 8.59
C VAL A 34 -2.19 11.31 7.22
N GLY A 35 -3.08 10.41 6.82
CA GLY A 35 -3.79 10.48 5.55
C GLY A 35 -5.25 10.09 5.68
N LYS A 36 -6.07 10.57 4.74
CA LYS A 36 -7.45 10.13 4.53
C LYS A 36 -7.50 9.24 3.31
N ASN A 37 -8.36 8.23 3.34
CA ASN A 37 -8.61 7.38 2.19
C ASN A 37 -9.62 8.08 1.25
N ASP A 38 -9.10 9.03 0.48
CA ASP A 38 -9.86 9.86 -0.45
C ASP A 38 -9.19 9.91 -1.84
N GLU A 39 -9.67 10.80 -2.71
CA GLU A 39 -9.15 10.93 -4.07
C GLU A 39 -7.67 11.33 -4.13
N GLN A 40 -7.16 12.03 -3.08
CA GLN A 40 -5.73 12.36 -3.01
C GLN A 40 -4.91 11.09 -2.78
N LEU A 41 -5.40 10.13 -2.00
CA LEU A 41 -4.73 8.84 -1.82
C LEU A 41 -4.63 8.08 -3.15
N LYS A 42 -5.70 8.06 -3.95
CA LYS A 42 -5.68 7.39 -5.26
C LYS A 42 -4.61 7.96 -6.17
N GLN A 43 -4.57 9.29 -6.29
CA GLN A 43 -3.56 10.00 -7.08
C GLN A 43 -2.14 9.73 -6.56
N ALA A 44 -1.94 9.73 -5.24
CA ALA A 44 -0.65 9.45 -4.64
C ALA A 44 -0.20 8.00 -4.90
N MET A 45 -1.11 7.02 -4.81
CA MET A 45 -0.83 5.62 -5.09
C MET A 45 -0.46 5.41 -6.57
N GLU A 46 -1.22 6.02 -7.49
CA GLU A 46 -0.93 5.96 -8.92
C GLU A 46 0.47 6.52 -9.24
N GLN A 47 0.80 7.70 -8.69
CA GLN A 47 2.13 8.30 -8.82
C GLN A 47 3.22 7.41 -8.23
N GLY A 48 2.97 6.79 -7.06
CA GLY A 48 3.90 5.87 -6.41
C GLY A 48 4.21 4.64 -7.26
N TYR A 49 3.19 3.97 -7.82
CA TYR A 49 3.41 2.83 -8.72
C TYR A 49 4.08 3.24 -10.04
N ALA A 50 3.73 4.40 -10.59
CA ALA A 50 4.42 4.95 -11.76
C ALA A 50 5.90 5.20 -11.48
N HIS A 51 6.22 5.75 -10.30
CA HIS A 51 7.60 5.95 -9.85
C HIS A 51 8.35 4.62 -9.75
N TYR A 52 7.77 3.58 -9.12
CA TYR A 52 8.38 2.25 -9.06
C TYR A 52 8.73 1.70 -10.44
N ARG A 53 7.83 1.84 -11.43
CA ARG A 53 8.11 1.42 -12.82
C ARG A 53 9.22 2.25 -13.46
N ALA A 54 9.20 3.57 -13.27
CA ALA A 54 10.20 4.48 -13.85
C ALA A 54 11.63 4.17 -13.39
N ILE A 55 11.80 3.73 -12.14
CA ILE A 55 13.11 3.33 -11.60
C ILE A 55 13.49 1.87 -11.91
N GLY A 56 12.66 1.16 -12.70
CA GLY A 56 12.96 -0.19 -13.18
C GLY A 56 12.46 -1.33 -12.28
N THR A 57 11.58 -1.06 -11.30
CA THR A 57 10.96 -2.12 -10.48
C THR A 57 10.04 -2.96 -11.35
N LYS A 58 10.30 -4.27 -11.43
CA LYS A 58 9.52 -5.21 -12.27
C LYS A 58 8.56 -6.08 -11.49
N GLU A 59 8.94 -6.48 -10.28
CA GLU A 59 8.16 -7.38 -9.46
C GLU A 59 8.49 -7.14 -7.98
N MET A 60 7.50 -7.37 -7.13
CA MET A 60 7.69 -7.52 -5.70
C MET A 60 7.05 -8.83 -5.24
N ARG A 61 7.81 -9.65 -4.52
CA ARG A 61 7.35 -10.90 -3.94
C ARG A 61 7.56 -10.88 -2.43
N ILE A 62 6.46 -10.95 -1.68
CA ILE A 62 6.49 -11.18 -0.24
C ILE A 62 6.95 -12.62 -0.02
N ARG A 63 8.00 -12.81 0.78
CA ARG A 63 8.61 -14.14 1.02
C ARG A 63 8.00 -14.85 2.21
N ASP A 64 7.78 -14.11 3.28
CA ASP A 64 7.19 -14.60 4.51
C ASP A 64 6.27 -13.54 5.09
N VAL A 65 5.23 -13.98 5.79
CA VAL A 65 4.35 -13.09 6.55
C VAL A 65 4.11 -13.73 7.91
N ARG A 66 4.51 -13.03 8.96
CA ARG A 66 4.17 -13.43 10.33
C ARG A 66 3.15 -12.45 10.89
N ILE A 67 2.09 -12.97 11.49
CA ILE A 67 1.04 -12.16 12.11
C ILE A 67 1.20 -12.19 13.63
N SER A 68 1.25 -11.01 14.25
CA SER A 68 1.16 -10.86 15.71
C SER A 68 -0.23 -10.28 16.06
N PRO A 69 -1.10 -11.01 16.78
CA PRO A 69 -2.40 -10.47 17.19
C PRO A 69 -2.21 -9.35 18.21
N ILE A 70 -3.07 -8.34 18.16
CA ILE A 70 -3.18 -7.30 19.20
C ILE A 70 -4.44 -7.56 20.02
N ASP A 71 -5.58 -7.68 19.35
CA ASP A 71 -6.89 -8.01 19.93
C ASP A 71 -7.78 -8.71 18.89
N GLU A 72 -9.09 -8.84 19.16
CA GLU A 72 -10.06 -9.51 18.29
C GLU A 72 -10.15 -8.91 16.87
N HIS A 73 -9.89 -7.61 16.71
CA HIS A 73 -10.07 -6.89 15.45
C HIS A 73 -8.76 -6.38 14.86
N HIS A 74 -7.66 -6.42 15.61
CA HIS A 74 -6.39 -5.82 15.22
C HIS A 74 -5.22 -6.80 15.27
N CYS A 75 -4.32 -6.68 14.29
CA CYS A 75 -3.06 -7.43 14.24
C CYS A 75 -1.95 -6.62 13.54
N VAL A 76 -0.71 -7.07 13.70
CA VAL A 76 0.45 -6.55 12.97
C VAL A 76 0.96 -7.64 12.01
N ALA A 77 1.09 -7.29 10.74
CA ALA A 77 1.80 -8.11 9.77
C ALA A 77 3.28 -7.73 9.73
N HIS A 78 4.16 -8.72 9.92
CA HIS A 78 5.59 -8.62 9.69
C HIS A 78 5.90 -9.20 8.30
N VAL A 79 6.56 -8.41 7.44
CA VAL A 79 6.84 -8.73 6.02
C VAL A 79 8.31 -8.60 5.66
#